data_AF-A0A920EQU5-F1
#
_entry.id   AF-A0A920EQU5-F1
#
_cell.length_a   1.000
_cell.length_b   1.000
_cell.length_c   1.000
_cell.angle_alpha   90.00
_cell.angle_beta   90.00
_cell.angle_gamma   90.00
#
_symmetry.space_group_name_H-M   'P 1'
#
loop_
_entity.id
_entity.type
_entity.pdbx_description
1 polymer ?
#
loop_
_entity_poly.entity_id
_entity_poly.type
_entity_poly.pdbx_seq_one_letter_code
_entity_poly.pdbx_strand_id
1 'polypeptide(L)'
;MERELESTLRGKAGTKRVEVNALGRVMREIERKEGSKGANLKLTLDTNLQAYVRARLGTESASVVVLNCKTGEILAICSSPAYDPNKFVRGISFNDYGTLRDDNHRPLASKTVQDAYPPGSTFKMVTVLAALEAGIIDHREKLDAMDT
;
A
#
# COMPACT_ATOMS: atom_id res chain seq x y z
N MET A 1 -3.52 2.16 -3.48
CA MET A 1 -3.23 2.41 -4.90
C MET A 1 -4.48 2.70 -5.69
N GLU A 2 -5.48 1.81 -5.71
CA GLU A 2 -6.74 2.00 -6.46
C GLU A 2 -7.36 3.38 -6.21
N ARG A 3 -7.58 3.73 -4.93
CA ARG A 3 -8.13 5.04 -4.54
C ARG A 3 -7.32 6.23 -5.08
N GLU A 4 -5.99 6.16 -5.00
CA GLU A 4 -5.11 7.28 -5.36
C GLU A 4 -5.01 7.47 -6.88
N LEU A 5 -5.21 6.41 -7.67
CA LEU A 5 -5.09 6.43 -9.13
C LEU A 5 -6.43 6.24 -9.85
N GLU A 6 -7.54 6.35 -9.13
CA GLU A 6 -8.90 6.10 -9.63
C GLU A 6 -9.22 6.90 -10.90
N SER A 7 -8.82 8.17 -10.94
CA SER A 7 -9.03 9.05 -12.10
C SER A 7 -8.35 8.55 -13.37
N THR A 8 -7.21 7.87 -13.22
CA THR A 8 -6.42 7.31 -14.32
C THR A 8 -6.91 5.91 -14.71
N LEU A 9 -7.32 5.12 -13.72
CA LEU A 9 -7.74 3.73 -13.89
C LEU A 9 -9.18 3.56 -14.37
N ARG A 10 -10.10 4.44 -13.96
CA ARG A 10 -11.55 4.31 -14.27
C ARG A 10 -11.87 4.60 -15.74
N GLY A 11 -11.08 5.44 -16.40
CA GLY A 11 -11.38 5.91 -17.76
C GLY A 11 -12.62 6.82 -17.78
N LYS A 12 -13.30 6.90 -18.93
CA LYS A 12 -14.49 7.76 -19.11
C LYS A 12 -15.68 6.93 -19.55
N ALA A 13 -16.80 7.11 -18.87
CA ALA A 13 -18.05 6.46 -19.24
C ALA A 13 -18.53 6.95 -20.62
N GLY A 14 -19.02 6.00 -21.42
CA GLY A 14 -19.75 6.31 -22.65
C GLY A 14 -21.16 6.79 -22.35
N THR A 15 -21.87 7.26 -23.37
CA THR A 15 -23.29 7.61 -23.28
C THR A 15 -24.09 6.80 -24.27
N LYS A 16 -25.26 6.33 -23.85
CA LYS A 16 -26.23 5.65 -24.72
C LYS A 16 -27.56 6.37 -24.62
N ARG A 17 -28.03 6.94 -25.73
CA ARG A 17 -29.35 7.55 -25.86
C ARG A 17 -30.31 6.54 -26.45
N VAL A 18 -31.37 6.26 -25.71
CA VAL A 18 -32.44 5.36 -26.11
C VAL A 18 -33.76 6.12 -26.15
N GLU A 19 -34.55 5.86 -27.17
CA GLU A 19 -35.94 6.29 -27.24
C GLU A 19 -36.79 5.33 -26.42
N VAL A 20 -37.60 5.87 -25.52
CA VAL A 20 -38.53 5.09 -24.69
C VAL A 20 -39.96 5.52 -24.98
N ASN A 21 -40.89 4.57 -24.99
CA ASN A 21 -42.32 4.87 -25.09
C ASN A 21 -42.90 5.29 -23.71
N ALA A 22 -44.16 5.71 -23.68
CA ALA A 22 -44.85 6.14 -22.44
C ALA A 22 -44.92 5.06 -21.33
N LEU A 23 -44.70 3.78 -21.68
CA LEU A 23 -44.65 2.66 -20.74
C LEU A 23 -43.20 2.32 -20.30
N GLY A 24 -42.21 3.13 -20.70
CA GLY A 24 -40.80 2.96 -20.34
C GLY A 24 -40.06 1.86 -21.12
N ARG A 25 -40.67 1.27 -22.17
CA ARG A 25 -39.99 0.27 -23.00
C ARG A 25 -39.05 0.96 -23.97
N VAL A 26 -37.82 0.46 -24.05
CA VAL A 26 -36.82 0.90 -25.03
C VAL A 26 -37.28 0.51 -26.43
N MET A 27 -37.54 1.51 -27.27
CA MET A 27 -38.02 1.34 -28.63
C MET A 27 -36.87 1.27 -29.62
N ARG A 28 -35.87 2.14 -29.46
CA ARG A 28 -34.73 2.24 -30.38
C ARG A 28 -33.54 2.94 -29.74
N GLU A 29 -32.34 2.56 -30.15
CA GLU A 29 -31.10 3.28 -29.83
C GLU A 29 -30.89 4.42 -30.84
N ILE A 30 -30.81 5.65 -30.34
CA ILE A 30 -30.68 6.86 -31.18
C ILE A 30 -29.20 7.14 -31.45
N GLU A 31 -28.39 7.08 -30.39
CA GLU A 31 -27.01 7.53 -30.41
C GLU A 31 -26.24 6.79 -29.32
N ARG A 32 -25.06 6.27 -29.66
CA ARG A 32 -24.14 5.67 -28.69
C ARG A 32 -22.75 6.20 -28.89
N LYS A 33 -22.19 6.71 -27.81
CA LYS A 33 -20.81 7.13 -27.70
C LYS A 33 -20.12 6.16 -26.75
N GLU A 34 -19.20 5.35 -27.28
CA GLU A 34 -18.44 4.42 -26.45
C GLU A 34 -17.59 5.16 -25.41
N GLY A 35 -17.42 4.52 -24.25
CA GLY A 35 -16.49 4.99 -23.23
C GLY A 35 -15.03 4.73 -23.64
N SER A 36 -14.10 5.44 -23.02
CA SER A 36 -12.68 5.16 -23.15
C SER A 36 -12.21 4.35 -21.94
N LYS A 37 -11.56 3.21 -22.20
CA LYS A 37 -10.92 2.41 -21.15
C LYS A 37 -9.88 3.25 -20.39
N GLY A 38 -9.79 3.06 -19.08
CA GLY A 38 -8.73 3.66 -18.28
C GLY A 38 -7.34 3.10 -18.62
N ALA A 39 -6.31 3.79 -18.14
CA ALA A 39 -4.93 3.42 -18.43
C ALA A 39 -4.49 2.16 -17.66
N ASN A 40 -3.57 1.40 -18.25
CA ASN A 40 -2.88 0.33 -17.54
C ASN A 40 -1.72 0.94 -16.72
N LEU A 41 -1.55 0.46 -15.50
CA LEU A 41 -0.46 0.87 -14.62
C LEU A 41 0.57 -0.26 -14.51
N LYS A 42 1.85 0.08 -14.69
CA LYS A 42 2.96 -0.83 -14.42
C LYS A 42 3.61 -0.44 -13.10
N LEU A 43 3.73 -1.42 -12.20
CA LEU A 43 4.36 -1.25 -10.90
C LEU A 43 5.81 -1.74 -10.92
N THR A 44 6.58 -1.29 -9.95
CA THR A 44 7.95 -1.75 -9.68
C THR A 44 7.99 -3.02 -8.84
N LEU A 45 6.84 -3.45 -8.31
CA LEU A 45 6.73 -4.60 -7.41
C LEU A 45 7.07 -5.90 -8.14
N ASP A 46 7.95 -6.70 -7.52
CA ASP A 46 8.20 -8.07 -7.89
C ASP A 46 7.22 -8.98 -7.15
N THR A 47 6.40 -9.71 -7.90
CA THR A 47 5.32 -10.53 -7.34
C THR A 47 5.86 -11.75 -6.58
N ASN A 48 6.99 -12.32 -7.01
CA ASN A 48 7.61 -13.46 -6.35
C ASN A 48 8.24 -13.02 -5.02
N LEU A 49 8.93 -11.88 -5.01
CA LEU A 49 9.49 -11.30 -3.79
C LEU A 49 8.39 -10.91 -2.80
N GLN A 50 7.32 -10.28 -3.29
CA GLN A 50 6.15 -9.93 -2.49
C GLN A 50 5.54 -11.17 -1.81
N ALA A 51 5.36 -12.26 -2.56
CA ALA A 51 4.82 -13.53 -2.03
C ALA A 51 5.77 -14.15 -1.00
N TYR A 52 7.07 -14.15 -1.27
CA TYR A 52 8.09 -14.64 -0.34
C TYR A 52 8.08 -13.86 0.98
N VAL A 53 8.10 -12.52 0.92
CA VAL A 53 8.06 -11.66 2.11
C VAL A 53 6.78 -11.90 2.92
N ARG A 54 5.62 -11.99 2.25
CA ARG A 54 4.35 -12.28 2.93
C ARG A 54 4.38 -13.63 3.65
N ALA A 55 4.89 -14.68 3.00
CA ALA A 55 5.03 -15.99 3.62
C ALA A 55 5.96 -15.97 4.84
N ARG A 56 7.01 -15.14 4.82
CA ARG A 56 7.95 -15.00 5.94
C ARG A 56 7.39 -14.24 7.14
N LEU A 57 6.50 -13.26 6.90
CA LEU A 57 5.83 -12.52 7.97
C LEU A 57 4.78 -13.37 8.71
N GLY A 58 4.15 -14.33 8.02
CA GLY A 58 3.19 -15.24 8.61
C GLY A 58 1.98 -14.49 9.18
N THR A 59 1.67 -14.76 10.45
CA THR A 59 0.55 -14.15 11.19
C THR A 59 0.99 -13.02 12.13
N GLU A 60 2.30 -12.76 12.21
CA GLU A 60 2.83 -11.77 13.14
C GLU A 60 2.48 -10.34 12.71
N SER A 61 2.32 -9.45 13.69
CA SER A 61 2.14 -8.03 13.45
C SER A 61 3.46 -7.39 13.05
N ALA A 62 3.69 -7.24 11.75
CA ALA A 62 4.96 -6.77 11.20
C ALA A 62 4.79 -6.05 9.86
N SER A 63 5.79 -5.25 9.49
CA SER A 63 5.83 -4.54 8.22
C SER A 63 7.21 -4.67 7.57
N VAL A 64 7.23 -4.72 6.23
CA VAL A 64 8.46 -4.84 5.44
C VAL A 64 8.35 -3.98 4.18
N VAL A 65 9.41 -3.23 3.90
CA VAL A 65 9.62 -2.54 2.62
C VAL A 65 10.96 -3.00 2.06
N VAL A 66 10.96 -3.45 0.81
CA VAL A 66 12.19 -3.78 0.07
C VAL A 66 12.35 -2.78 -1.06
N LEU A 67 13.49 -2.09 -1.09
CA LEU A 67 13.76 -0.99 -1.99
C LEU A 67 15.07 -1.23 -2.74
N ASN A 68 15.09 -0.87 -4.02
CA ASN A 68 16.32 -0.72 -4.77
C ASN A 68 16.98 0.62 -4.37
N CYS A 69 18.06 0.56 -3.58
CA CYS A 69 18.73 1.77 -3.06
C CYS A 69 19.33 2.69 -4.15
N LYS A 70 19.52 2.19 -5.37
CA LYS A 70 20.07 2.99 -6.48
C LYS A 70 18.98 3.74 -7.25
N THR A 71 17.81 3.12 -7.43
CA THR A 71 16.72 3.67 -8.27
C THR A 71 15.57 4.25 -7.45
N GLY A 72 15.48 3.90 -6.16
CA GLY A 72 14.34 4.24 -5.30
C GLY A 72 13.10 3.37 -5.53
N GLU A 73 13.17 2.38 -6.42
CA GLU A 73 12.04 1.52 -6.74
C GLU A 73 11.67 0.61 -5.55
N ILE A 74 10.38 0.52 -5.25
CA ILE A 74 9.86 -0.41 -4.25
C ILE A 74 9.65 -1.76 -4.95
N LEU A 75 10.40 -2.77 -4.51
CA LEU A 75 10.34 -4.13 -5.05
C LEU A 75 9.34 -5.00 -4.29
N ALA A 76 9.14 -4.75 -2.99
CA ALA A 76 8.10 -5.38 -2.19
C ALA A 76 7.65 -4.46 -1.04
N ILE A 77 6.38 -4.51 -0.69
CA ILE A 77 5.79 -3.76 0.42
C ILE A 77 4.69 -4.58 1.10
N CYS A 78 4.95 -5.06 2.31
CA CYS A 78 4.06 -5.98 3.02
C CYS A 78 3.72 -5.44 4.41
N SER A 79 2.43 -5.51 4.76
CA SER A 79 1.91 -5.32 6.12
C SER A 79 1.25 -6.62 6.54
N SER A 80 1.54 -7.08 7.74
CA SER A 80 1.02 -8.32 8.32
C SER A 80 0.38 -8.04 9.69
N PRO A 81 -0.69 -8.76 10.07
CA PRO A 81 -1.51 -9.58 9.19
C PRO A 81 -2.23 -8.73 8.13
N ALA A 82 -2.59 -9.36 7.02
CA ALA A 82 -3.33 -8.74 5.90
C ALA A 82 -4.74 -9.32 5.80
N TYR A 83 -5.63 -8.62 5.10
CA TYR A 83 -6.98 -9.09 4.78
C TYR A 83 -7.10 -9.50 3.31
N ASP A 84 -8.13 -10.29 3.00
CA ASP A 84 -8.49 -10.63 1.62
C ASP A 84 -9.29 -9.49 0.97
N PRO A 85 -8.73 -8.76 -0.02
CA PRO A 85 -9.43 -7.65 -0.67
C PRO A 85 -10.66 -8.11 -1.46
N ASN A 86 -10.74 -9.39 -1.87
CA ASN A 86 -11.87 -9.90 -2.64
C ASN A 86 -13.18 -9.83 -1.85
N LYS A 87 -13.12 -9.89 -0.51
CA LYS A 87 -14.27 -9.74 0.37
C LYS A 87 -14.92 -8.35 0.29
N PHE A 88 -14.18 -7.33 -0.14
CA PHE A 88 -14.68 -5.95 -0.24
C PHE A 88 -15.31 -5.62 -1.60
N VAL A 89 -15.00 -6.39 -2.66
CA VAL A 89 -15.42 -6.09 -4.04
C VAL A 89 -16.94 -5.99 -4.19
N ARG A 90 -17.70 -6.81 -3.44
CA ARG A 90 -19.18 -6.83 -3.49
C ARG A 90 -19.83 -6.31 -2.20
N GLY A 91 -19.05 -5.68 -1.32
CA GLY A 91 -19.45 -5.36 0.04
C GLY A 91 -19.15 -6.51 1.00
N ILE A 92 -18.38 -6.21 2.04
CA ILE A 92 -18.02 -7.14 3.11
C ILE A 92 -19.19 -7.31 4.08
N SER A 93 -19.38 -8.52 4.63
CA SER A 93 -20.40 -8.76 5.65
C SER A 93 -20.06 -8.04 6.95
N PHE A 94 -21.08 -7.70 7.75
CA PHE A 94 -20.86 -7.05 9.05
C PHE A 94 -19.98 -7.90 9.98
N ASN A 95 -20.19 -9.22 9.98
CA ASN A 95 -19.42 -10.14 10.80
C ASN A 95 -17.94 -10.20 10.37
N ASP A 96 -17.68 -10.36 9.07
CA ASP A 96 -16.31 -10.41 8.53
C ASP A 96 -15.58 -9.07 8.69
N TYR A 97 -16.31 -7.95 8.62
CA TYR A 97 -15.72 -6.65 8.89
C TYR A 97 -15.41 -6.47 10.39
N GLY A 98 -16.29 -6.95 11.27
CA GLY A 98 -16.10 -6.94 12.71
C GLY A 98 -14.83 -7.69 13.12
N THR A 99 -14.58 -8.87 12.54
CA THR A 99 -13.35 -9.62 12.84
C THR A 99 -12.09 -8.87 12.46
N LEU A 100 -12.08 -8.13 11.34
CA LEU A 100 -10.92 -7.32 10.92
C LEU A 100 -10.75 -6.04 11.74
N ARG A 101 -11.86 -5.42 12.16
CA ARG A 101 -11.86 -4.18 12.93
C ARG A 101 -11.42 -4.40 14.38
N ASP A 102 -11.86 -5.49 14.99
CA ASP A 102 -11.67 -5.78 16.41
C ASP A 102 -10.42 -6.66 16.66
N ASP A 103 -9.65 -6.95 15.61
CA ASP A 103 -8.38 -7.68 15.68
C ASP A 103 -7.26 -6.80 16.29
N ASN A 104 -6.61 -7.33 17.33
CA ASN A 104 -5.53 -6.66 18.06
C ASN A 104 -4.30 -6.35 17.18
N HIS A 105 -4.08 -7.12 16.11
CA HIS A 105 -3.01 -6.90 15.15
C HIS A 105 -3.38 -5.94 14.02
N ARG A 106 -4.57 -5.33 14.04
CA ARG A 106 -4.98 -4.21 13.17
C ARG A 106 -4.70 -4.47 11.66
N PRO A 107 -5.31 -5.50 11.04
CA PRO A 107 -5.05 -5.89 9.65
C PRO A 107 -5.53 -4.88 8.60
N LEU A 108 -6.48 -4.00 8.95
CA LEU A 108 -7.00 -2.96 8.04
C LEU A 108 -6.00 -1.82 7.78
N ALA A 109 -5.05 -1.60 8.69
CA ALA A 109 -4.03 -0.57 8.56
C ALA A 109 -2.80 -1.11 7.81
N SER A 110 -2.29 -0.30 6.88
CA SER A 110 -0.99 -0.54 6.27
C SER A 110 0.11 -0.02 7.20
N LYS A 111 0.69 -0.93 7.99
CA LYS A 111 1.77 -0.63 8.94
C LYS A 111 3.05 -0.09 8.29
N THR A 112 3.17 -0.23 6.97
CA THR A 112 4.32 0.26 6.20
C THR A 112 4.27 1.77 5.94
N VAL A 113 3.09 2.39 5.99
CA VAL A 113 2.90 3.80 5.62
C VAL A 113 2.08 4.58 6.65
N GLN A 114 1.18 3.93 7.37
CA GLN A 114 0.21 4.59 8.25
C GLN A 114 0.59 4.53 9.73
N ASP A 115 1.46 3.61 10.12
CA ASP A 115 1.90 3.48 11.52
C ASP A 115 3.28 4.13 11.70
N ALA A 116 3.43 4.88 12.79
CA ALA A 116 4.72 5.44 13.22
C ALA A 116 5.26 4.62 14.39
N TYR A 117 6.48 4.09 14.22
CA TYR A 117 7.19 3.37 15.28
C TYR A 117 8.45 4.16 15.65
N PRO A 118 8.82 4.24 16.94
CA PRO A 118 10.15 4.69 17.32
C PRO A 118 11.20 3.81 16.63
N PRO A 119 12.15 4.37 15.86
CA PRO A 119 13.09 3.56 15.06
C PRO A 119 14.10 2.78 15.93
N GLY A 120 14.23 3.13 17.21
CA GLY A 120 15.12 2.46 18.15
C GLY A 120 16.58 2.53 17.71
N SER A 121 17.35 1.48 18.01
CA SER A 121 18.79 1.44 17.71
C SER A 121 19.13 1.52 16.22
N THR A 122 18.19 1.29 15.30
CA THR A 122 18.44 1.42 13.85
C THR A 122 18.75 2.87 13.45
N PHE A 123 18.27 3.85 14.21
CA PHE A 123 18.51 5.27 13.95
C PHE A 123 19.91 5.75 14.36
N LYS A 124 20.66 4.96 15.13
CA LYS A 124 22.00 5.35 15.62
C LYS A 124 22.96 5.73 14.49
N MET A 125 22.84 5.09 13.32
CA MET A 125 23.67 5.44 12.15
C MET A 125 23.48 6.91 11.73
N VAL A 126 22.24 7.41 11.77
CA VAL A 126 21.94 8.81 11.45
C VAL A 126 22.51 9.73 12.53
N THR A 127 22.33 9.39 13.80
CA THR A 127 22.86 10.16 14.93
C THR A 127 24.39 10.26 14.90
N VAL A 128 25.07 9.14 14.64
CA VAL A 128 26.54 9.09 14.54
C VAL A 128 27.02 9.89 13.34
N LEU A 129 26.37 9.77 12.18
CA LEU A 129 26.74 10.54 11.00
C LEU A 129 26.60 12.04 11.24
N ALA A 130 25.52 12.48 11.89
CA ALA A 130 25.32 13.88 12.24
C ALA A 130 26.37 14.38 13.25
N ALA A 131 26.77 13.55 14.22
CA ALA A 131 27.80 13.90 15.19
C ALA A 131 29.19 14.00 14.54
N LEU A 132 29.51 13.12 13.59
CA LEU A 132 30.74 13.20 12.77
C LEU A 132 30.73 14.47 11.91
N GLU A 133 29.61 14.78 11.26
CA GLU A 133 29.45 15.98 10.42
C GLU A 133 29.57 17.27 11.24
N ALA A 134 29.04 17.28 12.47
CA ALA A 134 29.17 18.40 13.40
C ALA A 134 30.58 18.50 14.06
N GLY A 135 31.48 17.54 13.80
CA GLY A 135 32.81 17.49 14.40
C GLY A 135 32.83 17.22 15.91
N ILE A 136 31.73 16.67 16.46
CA ILE A 136 31.61 16.33 17.88
C ILE A 136 32.40 15.06 18.21
N ILE A 137 32.50 14.14 17.25
CA ILE A 137 33.23 12.88 17.35
C ILE A 137 34.12 12.66 16.12
N ASP A 138 35.17 11.85 16.24
CA ASP A 138 36.00 11.40 15.11
C ASP A 138 35.86 9.87 14.87
N HIS A 139 35.97 9.43 13.61
CA HIS A 139 35.94 8.02 13.23
C HIS A 139 37.03 7.13 13.88
N ARG A 140 38.09 7.72 14.44
CA ARG A 140 39.19 7.03 15.14
C ARG A 140 39.08 7.14 16.66
N GLU A 141 38.13 7.92 17.14
CA GLU A 141 37.92 8.12 18.56
C GLU A 141 37.47 6.80 19.19
N LYS A 142 38.19 6.35 20.22
CA LYS A 142 37.82 5.20 21.03
C LYS A 142 37.30 5.72 22.35
N LEU A 143 36.05 5.40 22.63
CA LEU A 143 35.44 5.62 23.93
C LEU A 143 35.53 4.32 24.71
N ASP A 144 36.21 4.34 25.84
CA ASP A 144 36.13 3.25 26.79
C ASP A 144 34.73 3.28 27.40
N ALA A 145 33.99 2.19 27.24
CA ALA A 145 32.73 2.05 27.95
C ALA A 145 33.06 1.96 29.45
N MET A 146 32.63 2.96 30.23
CA MET A 146 32.73 2.85 31.68
C MET A 146 31.87 1.66 32.13
N ASP A 147 32.51 0.68 32.78
CA ASP A 147 31.84 -0.39 33.48
C ASP A 147 30.90 0.23 34.54
N THR A 148 29.59 0.11 34.31
CA THR A 148 28.55 0.32 35.33
C THR A 148 28.27 -0.97 36.08
#